data_AF-A0A3M0Y1Z1-F1
#
_entry.id   AF-A0A3M0Y1Z1-F1
#
_cell.length_a   1.000
_cell.length_b   1.000
_cell.length_c   1.000
_cell.angle_alpha   90.00
_cell.angle_beta   90.00
_cell.angle_gamma   90.00
#
_symmetry.space_group_name_H-M   'P 1'
#
loop_
_entity.id
_entity.type
_entity.pdbx_description
1 polymer ?
#
loop_
_entity_poly.entity_id
_entity_poly.type
_entity_poly.pdbx_seq_one_letter_code
_entity_poly.pdbx_strand_id
1 'polypeptide(L)'
;MLRQLFAIARITFVEAVRQPIFFVLVMAGGLLQIFNTLLSAYSMEYTDSAEVVKDNKMLLDMGLATTLALSALLAAFIATNILSREIDNHTALTVISKPLGRPVFVLGKFLGASGALLTATTLQIIFLLYALRHGVLSTSADMIDGPVLLFASLAVVGSIAVGAWGNFFYGWVFSSATIAVMLPASIAALAAIYLIDKEWRLQPITTDLKPQVLLASAALLLATTLLTALAIAASTRLKQVMTIALCAAVFLLGLMSNYLLGRWAYRNEPVARIAQAQPVRDRDEDLADPADLWTLRLREAATVELSPGLAISYGPVPNGLDLAVRIPPHGYEGDPSVDADLTTSEKGKALVVREVDAQDSRTVTIANAGGVSVKRLPKEGDYLFTTPTRINALAWLAWAVIPNLQFFWLVDAVAQAHPIPLSYMGLLVLYTLVQTTGLLAVAVALFQKRDVG
;
A
#
# COMPACT_ATOMS: atom_id res chain seq x y z
N MET A 1 24.38 23.88 3.61
CA MET A 1 23.84 22.51 3.40
C MET A 1 22.45 22.52 2.78
N LEU A 2 21.39 23.05 3.42
CA LEU A 2 20.03 23.09 2.84
C LEU A 2 19.95 23.76 1.45
N ARG A 3 20.59 24.92 1.26
CA ARG A 3 20.62 25.59 -0.05
C ARG A 3 21.28 24.74 -1.15
N GLN A 4 22.32 23.98 -0.81
CA GLN A 4 22.99 23.06 -1.74
C GLN A 4 22.09 21.86 -2.06
N LEU A 5 21.42 21.29 -1.05
CA LEU A 5 20.46 20.20 -1.21
C LEU A 5 19.34 20.58 -2.19
N PHE A 6 18.68 21.73 -1.97
CA PHE A 6 17.62 22.20 -2.85
C PHE A 6 18.12 22.54 -4.26
N ALA A 7 19.33 23.08 -4.40
CA ALA A 7 19.91 23.33 -5.71
C ALA A 7 20.14 22.03 -6.50
N ILE A 8 20.71 21.00 -5.85
CA ILE A 8 20.92 19.68 -6.46
C ILE A 8 19.58 19.04 -6.82
N ALA A 9 18.60 19.09 -5.90
CA ALA A 9 17.27 18.54 -6.13
C ALA A 9 16.57 19.21 -7.32
N ARG A 10 16.61 20.55 -7.42
CA ARG A 10 16.00 21.28 -8.54
C ARG A 10 16.65 20.93 -9.88
N ILE A 11 17.97 20.89 -9.95
CA ILE A 11 18.69 20.52 -11.18
C ILE A 11 18.31 19.10 -11.59
N THR A 12 18.31 18.19 -10.62
CA THR A 12 17.97 16.77 -10.83
C THR A 12 16.53 16.59 -11.29
N PHE A 13 15.57 17.32 -10.71
CA PHE A 13 14.18 17.31 -11.13
C PHE A 13 14.03 17.75 -12.60
N VAL A 14 14.64 18.89 -12.95
CA VAL A 14 14.59 19.42 -14.32
C VAL A 14 15.26 18.47 -15.30
N GLU A 15 16.40 17.88 -14.92
CA GLU A 15 17.10 16.87 -15.70
C GLU A 15 16.21 15.64 -15.93
N ALA A 16 15.54 15.13 -14.90
CA ALA A 16 14.65 13.97 -14.99
C ALA A 16 13.50 14.20 -15.98
N VAL A 17 12.78 15.31 -15.82
CA VAL A 17 11.58 15.64 -16.62
C VAL A 17 11.93 15.97 -18.08
N ARG A 18 13.17 16.40 -18.35
CA ARG A 18 13.67 16.66 -19.70
C ARG A 18 14.00 15.38 -20.48
N GLN A 19 14.13 14.23 -19.83
CA GLN A 19 14.46 12.98 -20.51
C GLN A 19 13.28 12.51 -21.37
N PRO A 20 13.48 12.16 -22.66
CA PRO A 20 12.39 11.71 -23.53
C PRO A 20 11.60 10.52 -22.98
N ILE A 21 12.29 9.59 -22.29
CA ILE A 21 11.66 8.41 -21.67
C ILE A 21 10.59 8.79 -20.63
N PHE A 22 10.75 9.94 -19.95
CA PHE A 22 9.77 10.46 -18.99
C PHE A 22 8.43 10.72 -19.68
N PHE A 23 8.45 11.52 -20.75
CA PHE A 23 7.26 11.82 -21.54
C PHE A 23 6.64 10.56 -22.15
N VAL A 24 7.48 9.68 -22.72
CA VAL A 24 7.00 8.42 -23.33
C VAL A 24 6.25 7.56 -22.32
N LEU A 25 6.79 7.36 -21.11
CA LEU A 25 6.15 6.52 -20.10
C LEU A 25 4.89 7.16 -19.49
N VAL A 26 4.83 8.49 -19.37
CA VAL A 26 3.60 9.19 -18.96
C VAL A 26 2.49 9.01 -20.01
N MET A 27 2.82 9.21 -21.29
CA MET A 27 1.86 9.05 -22.38
C MET A 27 1.43 7.58 -22.56
N ALA A 28 2.37 6.64 -22.40
CA ALA A 28 2.04 5.22 -22.38
C ALA A 28 1.05 4.88 -21.26
N GLY A 29 1.17 5.52 -20.09
CA GLY A 29 0.19 5.37 -19.00
C GLY A 29 -1.21 5.84 -19.39
N GLY A 30 -1.33 7.00 -20.04
CA GLY A 30 -2.62 7.47 -20.55
C GLY A 30 -3.22 6.53 -21.59
N LEU A 31 -2.40 6.05 -22.54
CA LEU A 31 -2.81 5.09 -23.57
C LEU A 31 -3.25 3.75 -22.96
N LEU A 32 -2.44 3.19 -22.06
CA LEU A 32 -2.76 1.94 -21.37
C LEU A 32 -4.02 2.06 -20.52
N GLN A 33 -4.30 3.24 -19.98
CA GLN A 33 -5.54 3.46 -19.24
C GLN A 33 -6.78 3.40 -20.14
N ILE A 34 -6.69 3.88 -21.39
CA ILE A 34 -7.74 3.70 -22.38
C ILE A 34 -7.93 2.20 -22.66
N PHE A 35 -6.84 1.45 -22.85
CA PHE A 35 -6.91 -0.01 -23.00
C PHE A 35 -7.50 -0.71 -21.78
N ASN A 36 -7.17 -0.29 -20.56
CA ASN A 36 -7.77 -0.83 -19.34
C ASN A 36 -9.28 -0.65 -19.34
N THR A 37 -9.81 0.52 -19.72
CA THR A 37 -11.26 0.75 -19.83
C THR A 37 -11.91 -0.19 -20.84
N LEU A 38 -11.27 -0.42 -21.99
CA LEU A 38 -11.77 -1.32 -23.02
C LEU A 38 -11.73 -2.79 -22.59
N LEU A 39 -10.64 -3.22 -21.95
CA LEU A 39 -10.48 -4.59 -21.46
C LEU A 39 -11.40 -4.89 -20.28
N SER A 40 -11.67 -3.88 -19.44
CA SER A 40 -12.54 -4.03 -18.27
C SER A 40 -13.99 -4.33 -18.64
N ALA A 41 -14.43 -3.97 -19.85
CA ALA A 41 -15.77 -4.31 -20.36
C ALA A 41 -16.00 -5.82 -20.53
N TYR A 42 -14.93 -6.62 -20.55
CA TYR A 42 -15.03 -8.07 -20.69
C TYR A 42 -15.01 -8.82 -19.35
N SER A 43 -14.80 -8.15 -18.20
CA SER A 43 -15.07 -8.80 -16.91
C SER A 43 -16.57 -8.93 -16.71
N MET A 44 -17.00 -10.05 -16.15
CA MET A 44 -18.38 -10.22 -15.69
C MET A 44 -18.38 -10.18 -14.17
N GLU A 45 -18.43 -9.00 -13.57
CA GLU A 45 -18.44 -8.85 -12.10
C GLU A 45 -19.79 -8.37 -11.55
N TYR A 46 -20.35 -9.12 -10.59
CA TYR A 46 -21.76 -9.03 -10.16
C TYR A 46 -22.00 -8.35 -8.80
N THR A 47 -20.98 -7.73 -8.18
CA THR A 47 -21.09 -7.22 -6.81
C THR A 47 -21.31 -5.70 -6.75
N ASP A 48 -22.48 -5.28 -6.25
CA ASP A 48 -22.94 -3.88 -6.22
C ASP A 48 -22.61 -3.08 -4.94
N SER A 49 -22.04 -3.71 -3.91
CA SER A 49 -21.97 -3.13 -2.55
C SER A 49 -20.78 -2.20 -2.24
N ALA A 50 -20.10 -1.61 -3.23
CA ALA A 50 -18.88 -0.81 -3.02
C ALA A 50 -18.88 0.57 -3.71
N GLU A 51 -17.93 1.44 -3.32
CA GLU A 51 -17.74 2.80 -3.90
C GLU A 51 -17.47 2.77 -5.41
N VAL A 52 -16.92 1.65 -5.88
CA VAL A 52 -16.73 1.34 -7.30
C VAL A 52 -17.63 0.16 -7.65
N VAL A 53 -18.52 0.36 -8.62
CA VAL A 53 -19.61 -0.56 -8.96
C VAL A 53 -19.23 -1.43 -10.18
N LYS A 54 -19.56 -2.73 -10.12
CA LYS A 54 -19.44 -3.72 -11.23
C LYS A 54 -18.04 -3.72 -11.88
N ASP A 55 -17.98 -3.67 -13.20
CA ASP A 55 -16.76 -3.78 -14.03
C ASP A 55 -15.75 -2.64 -13.78
N ASN A 56 -16.18 -1.54 -13.15
CA ASN A 56 -15.25 -0.49 -12.74
C ASN A 56 -14.28 -0.96 -11.64
N LYS A 57 -14.58 -2.05 -10.92
CA LYS A 57 -13.66 -2.64 -9.94
C LYS A 57 -12.42 -3.20 -10.63
N MET A 58 -12.61 -3.96 -11.71
CA MET A 58 -11.50 -4.45 -12.52
C MET A 58 -10.75 -3.29 -13.18
N LEU A 59 -11.45 -2.25 -13.63
CA LEU A 59 -10.82 -1.03 -14.14
C LEU A 59 -9.93 -0.34 -13.11
N LEU A 60 -10.39 -0.22 -11.86
CA LEU A 60 -9.60 0.34 -10.77
C LEU A 60 -8.35 -0.51 -10.50
N ASP A 61 -8.51 -1.84 -10.42
CA ASP A 61 -7.42 -2.78 -10.15
C ASP A 61 -6.33 -2.74 -11.23
N MET A 62 -6.73 -2.91 -12.50
CA MET A 62 -5.84 -2.81 -13.66
C MET A 62 -5.22 -1.41 -13.78
N GLY A 63 -5.99 -0.37 -13.51
CA GLY A 63 -5.54 1.01 -13.55
C GLY A 63 -4.47 1.33 -12.51
N LEU A 64 -4.65 0.90 -11.27
CA LEU A 64 -3.64 1.04 -10.22
C LEU A 64 -2.42 0.15 -10.51
N ALA A 65 -2.60 -1.04 -11.09
CA ALA A 65 -1.50 -1.93 -11.49
C ALA A 65 -0.62 -1.28 -12.55
N THR A 66 -1.23 -0.76 -13.61
CA THR A 66 -0.51 -0.10 -14.71
C THR A 66 0.23 1.15 -14.22
N THR A 67 -0.40 1.97 -13.38
CA THR A 67 0.23 3.15 -12.76
C THR A 67 1.44 2.76 -11.91
N LEU A 68 1.32 1.75 -11.05
CA LEU A 68 2.39 1.28 -10.20
C LEU A 68 3.55 0.67 -11.02
N ALA A 69 3.25 -0.16 -12.02
CA ALA A 69 4.23 -0.80 -12.89
C ALA A 69 5.03 0.23 -13.72
N LEU A 70 4.34 1.21 -14.34
CA LEU A 70 5.00 2.27 -15.09
C LEU A 70 5.83 3.18 -14.19
N SER A 71 5.36 3.46 -12.98
CA SER A 71 6.12 4.23 -11.99
C SER A 71 7.39 3.51 -11.54
N ALA A 72 7.32 2.19 -11.32
CA ALA A 72 8.49 1.37 -10.99
C ALA A 72 9.52 1.36 -12.14
N LEU A 73 9.05 1.21 -13.38
CA LEU A 73 9.90 1.24 -14.56
C LEU A 73 10.56 2.62 -14.74
N LEU A 74 9.79 3.69 -14.64
CA LEU A 74 10.27 5.07 -14.75
C LEU A 74 11.29 5.39 -13.65
N ALA A 75 11.08 4.92 -12.41
CA ALA A 75 12.02 5.09 -11.30
C ALA A 75 13.41 4.53 -11.65
N ALA A 76 13.47 3.32 -12.23
CA ALA A 76 14.71 2.67 -12.61
C ALA A 76 15.45 3.42 -13.74
N PHE A 77 14.72 3.92 -14.75
CA PHE A 77 15.31 4.71 -15.83
C PHE A 77 15.84 6.06 -15.34
N ILE A 78 15.04 6.78 -14.54
CA ILE A 78 15.40 8.08 -13.98
C ILE A 78 16.64 7.94 -13.09
N ALA A 79 16.65 6.98 -12.16
CA ALA A 79 17.78 6.76 -11.25
C ALA A 79 19.08 6.46 -12.00
N THR A 80 19.01 5.61 -13.02
CA THR A 80 20.16 5.29 -13.88
C THR A 80 20.72 6.54 -14.56
N ASN A 81 19.86 7.35 -15.18
CA ASN A 81 20.32 8.49 -15.97
C ASN A 81 20.89 9.61 -15.08
N ILE A 82 20.35 9.77 -13.87
CA ILE A 82 20.72 10.83 -12.95
C ILE A 82 21.96 10.49 -12.12
N LEU A 83 22.23 9.19 -11.91
CA LEU A 83 23.33 8.74 -11.06
C LEU A 83 24.33 7.86 -11.80
N SER A 84 23.91 6.71 -12.36
CA SER A 84 24.84 5.80 -13.06
C SER A 84 25.56 6.49 -14.21
N ARG A 85 24.84 7.20 -15.10
CA ARG A 85 25.46 7.91 -16.23
C ARG A 85 26.40 9.02 -15.78
N GLU A 86 26.06 9.73 -14.71
CA GLU A 86 26.90 10.81 -14.19
C GLU A 86 28.21 10.28 -13.59
N ILE A 87 28.15 9.08 -12.98
CA ILE A 87 29.33 8.38 -12.49
C ILE A 87 30.17 7.84 -13.66
N ASP A 88 29.53 7.20 -14.65
CA ASP A 88 30.22 6.59 -15.79
C ASP A 88 30.87 7.64 -16.71
N ASN A 89 30.25 8.81 -16.87
CA ASN A 89 30.80 9.92 -17.66
C ASN A 89 31.84 10.75 -16.89
N HIS A 90 32.22 10.35 -15.68
CA HIS A 90 33.10 11.10 -14.77
C HIS A 90 32.64 12.53 -14.46
N THR A 91 31.41 12.91 -14.80
CA THR A 91 30.87 14.24 -14.51
C THR A 91 30.55 14.40 -13.02
N ALA A 92 30.26 13.30 -12.32
CA ALA A 92 30.05 13.30 -10.87
C ALA A 92 31.29 13.81 -10.10
N LEU A 93 32.49 13.51 -10.59
CA LEU A 93 33.76 13.97 -9.99
C LEU A 93 33.89 15.50 -9.99
N THR A 94 33.36 16.17 -11.02
CA THR A 94 33.42 17.64 -11.15
C THR A 94 32.50 18.36 -10.16
N VAL A 95 31.49 17.65 -9.66
CA VAL A 95 30.58 18.14 -8.62
C VAL A 95 31.16 17.85 -7.23
N ILE A 96 31.81 16.70 -7.05
CA ILE A 96 32.48 16.29 -5.80
C ILE A 96 33.77 17.07 -5.53
N SER A 97 34.42 17.65 -6.56
CA SER A 97 35.58 18.54 -6.39
C SER A 97 35.21 19.88 -5.72
N LYS A 98 33.91 20.22 -5.66
CA LYS A 98 33.37 21.23 -4.75
C LYS A 98 33.07 20.55 -3.41
N PRO A 99 33.26 21.22 -2.25
CA PRO A 99 33.09 20.61 -0.92
C PRO A 99 31.60 20.29 -0.65
N LEU A 100 31.12 19.17 -1.21
CA LEU A 100 29.77 18.66 -1.07
C LEU A 100 29.84 17.33 -0.31
N GLY A 101 29.15 17.27 0.82
CA GLY A 101 29.02 16.03 1.57
C GLY A 101 28.33 14.96 0.71
N ARG A 102 28.91 13.76 0.62
CA ARG A 102 28.32 12.60 -0.07
C ARG A 102 26.85 12.33 0.31
N PRO A 103 26.42 12.45 1.59
CA PRO A 103 25.00 12.32 1.95
C PRO A 103 24.12 13.41 1.33
N VAL A 104 24.58 14.66 1.28
CA VAL A 104 23.82 15.78 0.70
C VAL A 104 23.62 15.60 -0.80
N PHE A 105 24.62 15.05 -1.48
CA PHE A 105 24.52 14.72 -2.90
C PHE A 105 23.44 13.65 -3.17
N VAL A 106 23.51 12.50 -2.48
CA VAL A 106 22.54 11.40 -2.66
C VAL A 106 21.12 11.83 -2.28
N LEU A 107 20.97 12.53 -1.14
CA LEU A 107 19.66 13.05 -0.71
C LEU A 107 19.10 14.08 -1.70
N GLY A 108 19.94 14.96 -2.23
CA GLY A 108 19.53 15.93 -3.25
C GLY A 108 19.05 15.24 -4.52
N LYS A 109 19.78 14.23 -5.01
CA LYS A 109 19.37 13.43 -6.16
C LYS A 109 18.04 12.70 -5.89
N PHE A 110 17.87 12.13 -4.70
CA PHE A 110 16.61 11.49 -4.29
C PHE A 110 15.43 12.44 -4.30
N LEU A 111 15.54 13.62 -3.67
CA LEU A 111 14.42 14.57 -3.62
C LEU A 111 14.03 15.05 -5.02
N GLY A 112 15.02 15.34 -5.89
CA GLY A 112 14.75 15.74 -7.27
C GLY A 112 14.10 14.64 -8.11
N ALA A 113 14.64 13.42 -8.05
CA ALA A 113 14.09 12.26 -8.75
C ALA A 113 12.69 11.89 -8.24
N SER A 114 12.48 11.93 -6.92
CA SER A 114 11.18 11.64 -6.30
C SER A 114 10.15 12.69 -6.70
N GLY A 115 10.49 13.97 -6.74
CA GLY A 115 9.58 15.01 -7.24
C GLY A 115 9.18 14.79 -8.70
N ALA A 116 10.13 14.38 -9.55
CA ALA A 116 9.85 14.09 -10.95
C ALA A 116 8.95 12.87 -11.08
N LEU A 117 9.23 11.80 -10.33
CA LEU A 117 8.42 10.59 -10.35
C LEU A 117 7.00 10.83 -9.81
N LEU A 118 6.86 11.57 -8.70
CA LEU A 118 5.57 11.98 -8.17
C LEU A 118 4.76 12.79 -9.19
N THR A 119 5.42 13.64 -10.00
CA THR A 119 4.76 14.38 -11.08
C THR A 119 4.21 13.43 -12.15
N ALA A 120 5.00 12.45 -12.60
CA ALA A 120 4.56 11.44 -13.55
C ALA A 120 3.41 10.58 -13.01
N THR A 121 3.54 10.09 -11.79
CA THR A 121 2.53 9.25 -11.15
C THR A 121 1.24 10.02 -10.87
N THR A 122 1.32 11.30 -10.49
CA THR A 122 0.13 12.15 -10.34
C THR A 122 -0.60 12.30 -11.66
N LEU A 123 0.11 12.52 -12.77
CA LEU A 123 -0.49 12.55 -14.11
C LEU A 123 -1.16 11.23 -14.47
N GLN A 124 -0.51 10.09 -14.19
CA GLN A 124 -1.09 8.75 -14.42
C GLN A 124 -2.34 8.51 -13.56
N ILE A 125 -2.32 8.92 -12.29
CA ILE A 125 -3.50 8.86 -11.41
C ILE A 125 -4.63 9.73 -11.98
N ILE A 126 -4.36 10.93 -12.48
CA ILE A 126 -5.40 11.77 -13.12
C ILE A 126 -5.98 11.06 -14.35
N PHE A 127 -5.16 10.42 -15.17
CA PHE A 127 -5.64 9.62 -16.30
C PHE A 127 -6.51 8.44 -15.86
N LEU A 128 -6.15 7.76 -14.76
CA LEU A 128 -6.98 6.75 -14.12
C LEU A 128 -8.33 7.33 -13.65
N LEU A 129 -8.33 8.49 -13.01
CA LEU A 129 -9.57 9.14 -12.57
C LEU A 129 -10.47 9.53 -13.74
N TYR A 130 -9.92 9.97 -14.87
CA TYR A 130 -10.69 10.17 -16.10
C TYR A 130 -11.35 8.89 -16.57
N ALA A 131 -10.60 7.78 -16.62
CA ALA A 131 -11.16 6.50 -17.02
C ALA A 131 -12.23 5.98 -16.05
N LEU A 132 -12.04 6.15 -14.74
CA LEU A 132 -13.03 5.77 -13.73
C LEU A 132 -14.30 6.63 -13.80
N ARG A 133 -14.18 7.92 -14.15
CA ARG A 133 -15.32 8.80 -14.34
C ARG A 133 -16.09 8.44 -15.62
N HIS A 134 -15.38 8.24 -16.72
CA HIS A 134 -15.99 7.77 -17.96
C HIS A 134 -16.73 6.44 -17.75
N GLY A 135 -16.12 5.56 -16.96
CA GLY A 135 -16.65 4.23 -16.66
C GLY A 135 -16.51 3.25 -17.82
N VAL A 136 -16.76 1.99 -17.52
CA VAL A 136 -16.81 0.91 -18.50
C VAL A 136 -18.19 0.90 -19.20
N LEU A 137 -18.21 0.89 -20.53
CA LEU A 137 -19.44 0.70 -21.31
C LEU A 137 -19.72 -0.80 -21.41
N SER A 138 -20.60 -1.31 -20.55
CA SER A 138 -20.93 -2.75 -20.49
C SER A 138 -22.19 -3.08 -21.29
N THR A 139 -23.10 -2.10 -21.43
CA THR A 139 -24.37 -2.27 -22.14
C THR A 139 -24.48 -1.28 -23.29
N SER A 140 -25.15 -1.66 -24.38
CA SER A 140 -25.44 -0.76 -25.52
C SER A 140 -26.30 0.47 -25.16
N ALA A 141 -26.88 0.50 -23.97
CA ALA A 141 -27.60 1.64 -23.40
C ALA A 141 -26.68 2.64 -22.67
N ASP A 142 -25.44 2.26 -22.35
CA ASP A 142 -24.50 3.15 -21.69
C ASP A 142 -24.06 4.24 -22.68
N MET A 143 -24.24 5.50 -22.30
CA MET A 143 -23.79 6.65 -23.10
C MET A 143 -22.35 7.02 -22.76
N ILE A 144 -21.61 7.44 -23.78
CA ILE A 144 -20.25 7.95 -23.65
C ILE A 144 -20.24 9.25 -22.84
N ASP A 145 -19.32 9.36 -21.88
CA ASP A 145 -19.12 10.58 -21.10
C ASP A 145 -18.40 11.66 -21.94
N GLY A 146 -19.20 12.49 -22.62
CA GLY A 146 -18.75 13.57 -23.49
C GLY A 146 -17.84 14.59 -22.80
N PRO A 147 -18.20 15.12 -21.61
CA PRO A 147 -17.33 16.01 -20.85
C PRO A 147 -15.94 15.45 -20.59
N VAL A 148 -15.82 14.20 -20.14
CA VAL A 148 -14.50 13.58 -19.90
C VAL A 148 -13.67 13.54 -21.17
N LEU A 149 -14.24 13.06 -22.29
CA LEU A 149 -13.53 12.97 -23.56
C LEU A 149 -13.06 14.36 -24.03
N LEU A 150 -13.89 15.38 -23.95
CA LEU A 150 -13.52 16.73 -24.37
C LEU A 150 -12.41 17.31 -23.49
N PHE A 151 -12.61 17.37 -22.17
CA PHE A 151 -11.66 18.05 -21.29
C PHE A 151 -10.33 17.28 -21.17
N ALA A 152 -10.36 15.94 -21.12
CA ALA A 152 -9.14 15.14 -21.08
C ALA A 152 -8.35 15.25 -22.39
N SER A 153 -9.02 15.14 -23.55
CA SER A 153 -8.33 15.26 -24.85
C SER A 153 -7.80 16.67 -25.06
N LEU A 154 -8.54 17.71 -24.69
CA LEU A 154 -8.11 19.11 -24.77
C LEU A 154 -6.88 19.36 -23.89
N ALA A 155 -6.86 18.84 -22.67
CA ALA A 155 -5.72 18.99 -21.77
C ALA A 155 -4.46 18.31 -22.34
N VAL A 156 -4.57 17.08 -22.84
CA VAL A 156 -3.43 16.32 -23.38
C VAL A 156 -2.94 16.88 -24.71
N VAL A 157 -3.84 17.02 -25.69
CA VAL A 157 -3.50 17.51 -27.03
C VAL A 157 -3.05 18.97 -26.98
N GLY A 158 -3.72 19.81 -26.19
CA GLY A 158 -3.33 21.20 -25.97
C GLY A 158 -1.93 21.33 -25.38
N SER A 159 -1.60 20.49 -24.39
CA SER A 159 -0.26 20.50 -23.79
C SER A 159 0.83 20.03 -24.75
N ILE A 160 0.54 19.01 -25.57
CA ILE A 160 1.46 18.56 -26.63
C ILE A 160 1.65 19.66 -27.67
N ALA A 161 0.58 20.35 -28.08
CA ALA A 161 0.64 21.44 -29.03
C ALA A 161 1.48 22.62 -28.51
N VAL A 162 1.30 23.01 -27.24
CA VAL A 162 2.12 24.06 -26.60
C VAL A 162 3.58 23.61 -26.49
N GLY A 163 3.83 22.36 -26.12
CA GLY A 163 5.19 21.81 -26.05
C GLY A 163 5.87 21.77 -27.42
N ALA A 164 5.14 21.38 -28.48
CA ALA A 164 5.63 21.35 -29.86
C ALA A 164 5.90 22.77 -30.39
N TRP A 165 4.98 23.70 -30.16
CA TRP A 165 5.14 25.12 -30.48
C TRP A 165 6.36 25.71 -29.77
N GLY A 166 6.46 25.50 -28.45
CA GLY A 166 7.59 25.94 -27.64
C GLY A 166 8.93 25.38 -28.12
N ASN A 167 8.95 24.13 -28.54
CA ASN A 167 10.13 23.48 -29.10
C ASN A 167 10.52 24.09 -30.46
N PHE A 168 9.56 24.29 -31.37
CA PHE A 168 9.83 24.79 -32.72
C PHE A 168 10.24 26.27 -32.75
N PHE A 169 9.54 27.13 -32.01
CA PHE A 169 9.76 28.59 -32.06
C PHE A 169 10.80 29.10 -31.05
N TYR A 170 10.92 28.47 -29.88
CA TYR A 170 11.74 28.98 -28.78
C TYR A 170 12.86 28.02 -28.35
N GLY A 171 13.00 26.86 -29.01
CA GLY A 171 14.03 25.88 -28.68
C GLY A 171 13.87 25.23 -27.30
N TRP A 172 12.65 25.27 -26.72
CA TRP A 172 12.40 24.61 -25.43
C TRP A 172 12.54 23.09 -25.55
N VAL A 173 12.85 22.41 -24.45
CA VAL A 173 12.82 20.94 -24.44
C VAL A 173 11.38 20.47 -24.40
N PHE A 174 10.97 19.78 -25.48
CA PHE A 174 9.61 19.29 -25.69
C PHE A 174 9.06 18.52 -24.47
N SER A 175 9.78 17.50 -23.99
CA SER A 175 9.34 16.69 -22.84
C SER A 175 8.97 17.54 -21.63
N SER A 176 9.88 18.42 -21.21
CA SER A 176 9.64 19.25 -20.02
C SER A 176 8.58 20.33 -20.22
N ALA A 177 8.52 20.93 -21.41
CA ALA A 177 7.50 21.94 -21.71
C ALA A 177 6.10 21.30 -21.72
N THR A 178 5.95 20.15 -22.37
CA THR A 178 4.68 19.42 -22.42
C THR A 178 4.23 18.99 -21.03
N ILE A 179 5.09 18.37 -20.22
CA ILE A 179 4.74 17.93 -18.86
C ILE A 179 4.39 19.12 -17.95
N ALA A 180 5.13 20.23 -18.05
CA ALA A 180 4.89 21.42 -17.23
C ALA A 180 3.52 22.07 -17.51
N VAL A 181 3.03 21.98 -18.74
CA VAL A 181 1.68 22.46 -19.12
C VAL A 181 0.62 21.39 -18.84
N MET A 182 0.94 20.11 -19.07
CA MET A 182 0.01 18.99 -18.95
C MET A 182 -0.47 18.77 -17.53
N LEU A 183 0.42 18.83 -16.53
CA LEU A 183 0.00 18.67 -15.13
C LEU A 183 -1.09 19.67 -14.70
N PRO A 184 -0.88 20.99 -14.78
CA PRO A 184 -1.92 21.95 -14.40
C PRO A 184 -3.15 21.88 -15.32
N ALA A 185 -2.97 21.64 -16.63
CA ALA A 185 -4.09 21.47 -17.56
C ALA A 185 -4.95 20.26 -17.21
N SER A 186 -4.34 19.14 -16.84
CA SER A 186 -5.06 17.94 -16.39
C SER A 186 -5.74 18.14 -15.03
N ILE A 187 -5.14 18.87 -14.09
CA ILE A 187 -5.82 19.20 -12.83
C ILE A 187 -7.03 20.10 -13.09
N ALA A 188 -6.91 21.11 -13.96
CA ALA A 188 -8.00 21.99 -14.34
C ALA A 188 -9.13 21.23 -15.08
N ALA A 189 -8.77 20.32 -15.98
CA ALA A 189 -9.72 19.45 -16.67
C ALA A 189 -10.44 18.51 -15.69
N LEU A 190 -9.75 17.92 -14.71
CA LEU A 190 -10.38 17.12 -13.67
C LEU A 190 -11.38 17.92 -12.84
N ALA A 191 -11.02 19.15 -12.45
CA ALA A 191 -11.94 20.04 -11.74
C ALA A 191 -13.18 20.37 -12.57
N ALA A 192 -13.01 20.66 -13.88
CA ALA A 192 -14.11 20.91 -14.80
C ALA A 192 -15.02 19.68 -14.97
N ILE A 193 -14.42 18.48 -15.09
CA ILE A 193 -15.15 17.20 -15.17
C ILE A 193 -15.98 16.94 -13.92
N TYR A 194 -15.48 17.26 -12.72
CA TYR A 194 -16.28 17.09 -11.50
C TYR A 194 -17.40 18.13 -11.35
N LEU A 195 -17.28 19.30 -11.99
CA LEU A 195 -18.32 20.34 -11.99
C LEU A 195 -19.44 20.07 -13.00
N ILE A 196 -19.22 19.20 -13.99
CA ILE A 196 -20.13 18.99 -15.12
C ILE A 196 -20.56 17.52 -15.17
N ASP A 197 -21.88 17.28 -15.11
CA ASP A 197 -22.46 15.94 -15.25
C ASP A 197 -22.48 15.50 -16.74
N LYS A 198 -22.78 14.22 -16.99
CA LYS A 198 -22.83 13.59 -18.32
C LYS A 198 -23.76 14.32 -19.29
N GLU A 199 -24.83 14.92 -18.79
CA GLU A 199 -25.81 15.71 -19.54
C GLU A 199 -25.42 17.20 -19.67
N TRP A 200 -24.16 17.55 -19.42
CA TRP A 200 -23.63 18.92 -19.50
C TRP A 200 -24.26 19.91 -18.50
N ARG A 201 -24.72 19.39 -17.35
CA ARG A 201 -25.31 20.21 -16.28
C ARG A 201 -24.30 20.47 -15.17
N LEU A 202 -24.41 21.63 -14.53
CA LEU A 202 -23.57 21.93 -13.38
C LEU A 202 -23.98 21.09 -12.18
N GLN A 203 -23.01 20.50 -11.52
CA GLN A 203 -23.19 19.68 -10.33
C GLN A 203 -22.17 20.03 -9.23
N PRO A 204 -22.48 19.74 -7.96
CA PRO A 204 -21.52 19.86 -6.87
C PRO A 204 -20.32 18.92 -7.06
N ILE A 205 -19.10 19.41 -6.78
CA ILE A 205 -17.86 18.63 -6.90
C ILE A 205 -17.88 17.36 -6.02
N THR A 206 -18.66 17.37 -4.94
CA THR A 206 -18.74 16.26 -3.98
C THR A 206 -19.52 15.05 -4.50
N THR A 207 -20.30 15.19 -5.57
CA THR A 207 -21.19 14.12 -6.06
C THR A 207 -20.41 12.91 -6.58
N ASP A 208 -19.31 13.14 -7.30
CA ASP A 208 -18.51 12.07 -7.92
C ASP A 208 -17.13 11.89 -7.29
N LEU A 209 -16.88 12.58 -6.18
CA LEU A 209 -15.64 12.44 -5.45
C LEU A 209 -15.68 11.13 -4.66
N LYS A 210 -14.80 10.20 -5.05
CA LYS A 210 -14.63 8.89 -4.40
C LYS A 210 -13.46 8.92 -3.42
N PRO A 211 -13.67 9.26 -2.14
CA PRO A 211 -12.58 9.40 -1.17
C PRO A 211 -11.74 8.13 -1.00
N GLN A 212 -12.31 6.91 -1.08
CA GLN A 212 -11.48 5.71 -0.86
C GLN A 212 -10.55 5.45 -2.04
N VAL A 213 -11.01 5.70 -3.28
CA VAL A 213 -10.15 5.69 -4.48
C VAL A 213 -9.01 6.73 -4.38
N LEU A 214 -9.29 7.92 -3.85
CA LEU A 214 -8.25 8.95 -3.64
C LEU A 214 -7.23 8.50 -2.58
N LEU A 215 -7.66 7.86 -1.50
CA LEU A 215 -6.76 7.30 -0.49
C LEU A 215 -5.89 6.16 -1.06
N ALA A 216 -6.46 5.27 -1.88
CA ALA A 216 -5.71 4.23 -2.58
C ALA A 216 -4.68 4.83 -3.56
N SER A 217 -5.06 5.89 -4.27
CA SER A 217 -4.16 6.64 -5.16
C SER A 217 -3.03 7.34 -4.39
N ALA A 218 -3.33 7.90 -3.21
CA ALA A 218 -2.33 8.50 -2.34
C ALA A 218 -1.32 7.45 -1.81
N ALA A 219 -1.77 6.23 -1.53
CA ALA A 219 -0.89 5.12 -1.20
C ALA A 219 0.10 4.80 -2.33
N LEU A 220 -0.35 4.84 -3.60
CA LEU A 220 0.58 4.68 -4.74
C LEU A 220 1.64 5.79 -4.79
N LEU A 221 1.28 7.05 -4.54
CA LEU A 221 2.28 8.13 -4.46
C LEU A 221 3.35 7.81 -3.43
N LEU A 222 2.98 7.31 -2.24
CA LEU A 222 3.95 6.85 -1.24
C LEU A 222 4.82 5.69 -1.76
N ALA A 223 4.23 4.69 -2.40
CA ALA A 223 4.95 3.57 -3.00
C ALA A 223 6.02 4.05 -4.00
N THR A 224 5.70 5.06 -4.82
CA THR A 224 6.65 5.58 -5.81
C THR A 224 7.87 6.26 -5.18
N THR A 225 7.71 6.92 -4.03
CA THR A 225 8.87 7.49 -3.31
C THR A 225 9.80 6.39 -2.80
N LEU A 226 9.23 5.30 -2.27
CA LEU A 226 9.98 4.11 -1.85
C LEU A 226 10.72 3.47 -3.04
N LEU A 227 10.05 3.28 -4.17
CA LEU A 227 10.65 2.73 -5.39
C LEU A 227 11.78 3.62 -5.92
N THR A 228 11.65 4.94 -5.79
CA THR A 228 12.71 5.89 -6.14
C THR A 228 13.95 5.70 -5.26
N ALA A 229 13.77 5.56 -3.94
CA ALA A 229 14.88 5.33 -3.02
C ALA A 229 15.61 4.01 -3.33
N LEU A 230 14.83 2.96 -3.60
CA LEU A 230 15.36 1.67 -4.03
C LEU A 230 16.17 1.78 -5.34
N ALA A 231 15.60 2.44 -6.35
CA ALA A 231 16.24 2.61 -7.65
C ALA A 231 17.54 3.42 -7.55
N ILE A 232 17.56 4.47 -6.73
CA ILE A 232 18.77 5.26 -6.47
C ILE A 232 19.81 4.42 -5.74
N ALA A 233 19.42 3.68 -4.70
CA ALA A 233 20.34 2.80 -3.98
C ALA A 233 21.00 1.79 -4.92
N ALA A 234 20.21 1.15 -5.80
CA ALA A 234 20.71 0.25 -6.82
C ALA A 234 21.67 0.94 -7.81
N SER A 235 21.30 2.11 -8.31
CA SER A 235 22.09 2.88 -9.30
C SER A 235 23.41 3.43 -8.75
N THR A 236 23.64 3.43 -7.43
CA THR A 236 24.95 3.84 -6.86
C THR A 236 26.09 2.91 -7.27
N ARG A 237 25.81 1.65 -7.60
CA ARG A 237 26.83 0.64 -7.96
C ARG A 237 26.57 -0.08 -9.27
N LEU A 238 25.30 -0.22 -9.65
CA LEU A 238 24.92 -1.00 -10.82
C LEU A 238 24.82 -0.09 -12.06
N LYS A 239 25.17 -0.64 -13.22
CA LYS A 239 24.90 -0.03 -14.52
C LYS A 239 23.39 -0.11 -14.84
N GLN A 240 22.95 0.57 -15.90
CA GLN A 240 21.55 0.66 -16.33
C GLN A 240 20.78 -0.68 -16.29
N VAL A 241 21.27 -1.68 -17.03
CA VAL A 241 20.56 -2.96 -17.19
C VAL A 241 20.40 -3.67 -15.85
N MET A 242 21.47 -3.71 -15.04
CA MET A 242 21.44 -4.36 -13.73
C MET A 242 20.57 -3.60 -12.72
N THR A 243 20.52 -2.27 -12.81
CA THR A 243 19.64 -1.44 -11.97
C THR A 243 18.18 -1.76 -12.27
N ILE A 244 17.80 -1.79 -13.55
CA ILE A 244 16.43 -2.12 -13.98
C ILE A 244 16.07 -3.54 -13.55
N ALA A 245 16.94 -4.52 -13.78
CA ALA A 245 16.72 -5.92 -13.38
C ALA A 245 16.54 -6.06 -11.86
N LEU A 246 17.38 -5.39 -11.06
CA LEU A 246 17.26 -5.42 -9.60
C LEU A 246 15.96 -4.74 -9.13
N CYS A 247 15.61 -3.59 -9.69
CA CYS A 247 14.36 -2.91 -9.36
C CYS A 247 13.14 -3.77 -9.69
N ALA A 248 13.14 -4.42 -10.87
CA ALA A 248 12.08 -5.34 -11.26
C ALA A 248 12.00 -6.57 -10.34
N ALA A 249 13.15 -7.16 -9.97
CA ALA A 249 13.19 -8.29 -9.06
C ALA A 249 12.65 -7.93 -7.67
N VAL A 250 13.12 -6.81 -7.09
CA VAL A 250 12.63 -6.34 -5.78
C VAL A 250 11.17 -5.92 -5.85
N PHE A 251 10.71 -5.34 -6.96
CA PHE A 251 9.30 -5.02 -7.19
C PHE A 251 8.42 -6.28 -7.16
N LEU A 252 8.78 -7.31 -7.93
CA LEU A 252 8.06 -8.60 -7.96
C LEU A 252 8.13 -9.32 -6.61
N LEU A 253 9.29 -9.36 -5.96
CA LEU A 253 9.44 -9.92 -4.61
C LEU A 253 8.62 -9.13 -3.59
N GLY A 254 8.55 -7.81 -3.72
CA GLY A 254 7.78 -6.94 -2.84
C GLY A 254 6.28 -7.17 -2.97
N LEU A 255 5.78 -7.41 -4.18
CA LEU A 255 4.38 -7.81 -4.43
C LEU A 255 4.07 -9.21 -3.91
N MET A 256 5.07 -10.07 -3.73
CA MET A 256 4.91 -11.46 -3.25
C MET A 256 5.45 -11.66 -1.83
N SER A 257 5.82 -10.58 -1.12
CA SER A 257 6.61 -10.66 0.12
C SER A 257 5.88 -11.40 1.23
N ASN A 258 4.57 -11.16 1.40
CA ASN A 258 3.76 -11.87 2.39
C ASN A 258 3.64 -13.37 2.09
N TYR A 259 3.44 -13.73 0.82
CA TYR A 259 3.32 -15.12 0.41
C TYR A 259 4.65 -15.88 0.51
N LEU A 260 5.76 -15.25 0.13
CA LEU A 260 7.07 -15.90 0.13
C LEU A 260 7.69 -15.92 1.53
N LEU A 261 7.68 -14.80 2.25
CA LEU A 261 8.43 -14.64 3.51
C LEU A 261 7.50 -14.51 4.72
N GLY A 262 6.43 -13.73 4.60
CA GLY A 262 5.48 -13.47 5.69
C GLY A 262 4.85 -14.75 6.27
N ARG A 263 4.51 -15.72 5.42
CA ARG A 263 3.97 -17.02 5.84
C ARG A 263 4.91 -17.84 6.73
N TRP A 264 6.22 -17.56 6.66
CA TRP A 264 7.22 -18.29 7.45
C TRP A 264 7.70 -17.50 8.66
N ALA A 265 7.40 -16.20 8.74
CA ALA A 265 7.81 -15.33 9.84
C ALA A 265 7.08 -15.69 11.14
N TYR A 266 5.77 -15.93 11.07
CA TYR A 266 4.93 -16.33 12.19
C TYR A 266 4.37 -17.72 11.97
N ARG A 267 4.52 -18.58 12.99
CA ARG A 267 3.96 -19.93 12.99
C ARG A 267 3.04 -20.09 14.19
N ASN A 268 1.76 -20.26 13.90
CA ASN A 268 0.75 -20.72 14.84
C ASN A 268 -0.29 -21.53 14.06
N GLU A 269 -0.84 -22.57 14.68
CA GLU A 269 -1.86 -23.41 14.06
C GLU A 269 -3.24 -22.99 14.58
N PRO A 270 -4.15 -22.52 13.70
CA PRO A 270 -5.49 -22.18 14.13
C PRO A 270 -6.26 -23.44 14.49
N VAL A 271 -6.89 -23.41 15.66
CA VAL A 271 -7.66 -24.53 16.21
C VAL A 271 -9.10 -24.50 15.71
N ALA A 272 -9.70 -23.32 15.64
CA ALA A 272 -11.06 -23.10 15.14
C ALA A 272 -11.25 -21.66 14.67
N ARG A 273 -12.35 -21.39 13.99
CA ARG A 273 -12.77 -20.04 13.60
C ARG A 273 -14.07 -19.66 14.29
N ILE A 274 -14.13 -18.45 14.83
CA ILE A 274 -15.31 -17.93 15.53
C ILE A 274 -16.37 -17.53 14.48
N ALA A 275 -17.56 -18.12 14.57
CA ALA A 275 -18.73 -17.74 13.78
C ALA A 275 -19.54 -16.65 14.49
N GLN A 276 -19.65 -16.72 15.82
CA GLN A 276 -20.39 -15.73 16.61
C GLN A 276 -19.78 -15.66 18.01
N ALA A 277 -19.75 -14.45 18.59
CA ALA A 277 -19.29 -14.22 19.95
C ALA A 277 -20.31 -13.33 20.66
N GLN A 278 -20.76 -13.75 21.85
CA GLN A 278 -21.71 -12.99 22.68
C GLN A 278 -21.33 -13.10 24.15
N PRO A 279 -21.52 -12.03 24.95
CA PRO A 279 -21.36 -12.11 26.40
C PRO A 279 -22.46 -12.98 27.01
N VAL A 280 -22.15 -13.70 28.09
CA VAL A 280 -23.14 -14.52 28.80
C VAL A 280 -24.04 -13.67 29.69
N ARG A 281 -23.52 -12.53 30.17
CA ARG A 281 -24.22 -11.58 31.05
C ARG A 281 -24.00 -10.17 30.53
N ASP A 282 -25.00 -9.29 30.69
CA ASP A 282 -24.92 -7.88 30.25
C ASP A 282 -23.76 -7.11 30.91
N ARG A 283 -23.30 -7.53 32.09
CA ARG A 283 -22.15 -6.92 32.78
C ARG A 283 -20.79 -7.36 32.21
N ASP A 284 -20.75 -8.46 31.47
CA ASP A 284 -19.52 -9.10 30.98
C ASP A 284 -19.12 -8.54 29.60
N GLU A 285 -19.78 -7.47 29.09
CA GLU A 285 -19.59 -6.88 27.76
C GLU A 285 -18.15 -6.43 27.46
N ASP A 286 -17.39 -6.05 28.48
CA ASP A 286 -16.03 -5.52 28.31
C ASP A 286 -14.94 -6.61 28.37
N LEU A 287 -15.28 -7.85 28.79
CA LEU A 287 -14.36 -8.97 29.01
C LEU A 287 -13.08 -8.55 29.77
N ALA A 288 -13.22 -7.60 30.70
CA ALA A 288 -12.12 -6.92 31.37
C ALA A 288 -11.97 -7.38 32.82
N ASP A 289 -13.08 -7.75 33.45
CA ASP A 289 -13.12 -8.12 34.86
C ASP A 289 -12.85 -9.62 35.05
N PRO A 290 -12.26 -10.01 36.20
CA PRO A 290 -12.08 -11.42 36.51
C PRO A 290 -13.43 -12.16 36.58
N ALA A 291 -13.47 -13.35 35.99
CA ALA A 291 -14.65 -14.20 35.86
C ALA A 291 -15.75 -13.71 34.89
N ASP A 292 -15.45 -12.74 34.01
CA ASP A 292 -16.30 -12.42 32.85
C ASP A 292 -16.41 -13.61 31.90
N LEU A 293 -17.62 -13.88 31.40
CA LEU A 293 -17.95 -15.06 30.60
C LEU A 293 -18.46 -14.68 29.22
N TRP A 294 -17.92 -15.36 28.21
CA TRP A 294 -18.31 -15.18 26.82
C TRP A 294 -18.59 -16.53 26.17
N THR A 295 -19.64 -16.58 25.36
CA THR A 295 -19.98 -17.74 24.55
C THR A 295 -19.49 -17.53 23.13
N LEU A 296 -18.64 -18.43 22.66
CA LEU A 296 -18.12 -18.48 21.31
C LEU A 296 -18.78 -19.65 20.56
N ARG A 297 -19.43 -19.34 19.45
CA ARG A 297 -19.87 -20.35 18.49
C ARG A 297 -18.83 -20.49 17.39
N LEU A 298 -18.29 -21.68 17.22
CA LEU A 298 -17.28 -22.01 16.22
C LEU A 298 -17.94 -22.36 14.88
N ARG A 299 -17.32 -21.93 13.77
CA ARG A 299 -17.79 -22.24 12.41
C ARG A 299 -17.57 -23.71 12.05
N GLU A 300 -16.46 -24.27 12.52
CA GLU A 300 -16.04 -25.65 12.31
C GLU A 300 -15.68 -26.26 13.66
N ALA A 301 -15.73 -27.60 13.76
CA ALA A 301 -15.29 -28.29 14.96
C ALA A 301 -13.80 -28.02 15.20
N ALA A 302 -13.41 -27.85 16.47
CA ALA A 302 -12.03 -27.58 16.83
C ALA A 302 -11.12 -28.75 16.42
N THR A 303 -9.99 -28.42 15.79
CA THR A 303 -8.96 -29.41 15.38
C THR A 303 -8.31 -30.09 16.59
N VAL A 304 -8.30 -29.40 17.74
CA VAL A 304 -7.77 -29.88 19.03
C VAL A 304 -8.92 -29.91 20.03
N GLU A 305 -8.96 -30.94 20.87
CA GLU A 305 -9.96 -31.06 21.92
C GLU A 305 -9.79 -29.94 22.95
N LEU A 306 -10.85 -29.16 23.17
CA LEU A 306 -10.87 -28.02 24.07
C LEU A 306 -11.27 -28.47 25.48
N SER A 307 -10.30 -28.96 26.27
CA SER A 307 -10.55 -29.33 27.67
C SER A 307 -10.81 -28.08 28.54
N PRO A 308 -11.70 -28.18 29.57
CA PRO A 308 -11.84 -27.13 30.57
C PRO A 308 -10.49 -26.78 31.21
N GLY A 309 -10.19 -25.48 31.32
CA GLY A 309 -8.96 -24.94 31.92
C GLY A 309 -7.86 -24.67 30.92
N LEU A 310 -8.04 -25.09 29.66
CA LEU A 310 -7.08 -24.82 28.58
C LEU A 310 -7.01 -23.32 28.29
N ALA A 311 -5.79 -22.78 28.33
CA ALA A 311 -5.52 -21.39 27.97
C ALA A 311 -5.66 -21.19 26.45
N ILE A 312 -6.46 -20.20 26.08
CA ILE A 312 -6.74 -19.86 24.69
C ILE A 312 -6.40 -18.41 24.40
N SER A 313 -6.17 -18.12 23.13
CA SER A 313 -6.18 -16.78 22.60
C SER A 313 -6.90 -16.78 21.27
N TYR A 314 -7.39 -15.62 20.85
CA TYR A 314 -7.92 -15.42 19.51
C TYR A 314 -7.23 -14.23 18.84
N GLY A 315 -7.34 -14.17 17.51
CA GLY A 315 -6.80 -13.08 16.70
C GLY A 315 -7.39 -13.05 15.30
N PRO A 316 -7.25 -11.94 14.56
CA PRO A 316 -7.89 -11.77 13.26
C PRO A 316 -7.24 -12.55 12.12
N VAL A 317 -6.02 -13.08 12.33
CA VAL A 317 -5.19 -13.63 11.27
C VAL A 317 -4.76 -15.07 11.58
N PRO A 318 -4.73 -15.96 10.57
CA PRO A 318 -4.54 -17.39 10.77
C PRO A 318 -3.14 -17.79 11.23
N ASN A 319 -2.14 -16.90 11.09
CA ASN A 319 -0.76 -17.14 11.49
C ASN A 319 -0.47 -16.78 12.97
N GLY A 320 -1.48 -16.33 13.71
CA GLY A 320 -1.34 -15.95 15.13
C GLY A 320 -0.68 -14.58 15.36
N LEU A 321 -0.61 -13.72 14.35
CA LEU A 321 -0.21 -12.33 14.56
C LEU A 321 -1.34 -11.54 15.25
N ASP A 322 -0.99 -10.56 16.08
CA ASP A 322 -1.93 -9.67 16.79
C ASP A 322 -2.98 -10.41 17.64
N LEU A 323 -2.53 -11.36 18.45
CA LEU A 323 -3.36 -12.04 19.43
C LEU A 323 -3.94 -11.05 20.46
N ALA A 324 -5.24 -11.18 20.72
CA ALA A 324 -5.96 -10.34 21.68
C ALA A 324 -5.45 -10.52 23.12
N VAL A 325 -4.99 -11.73 23.44
CA VAL A 325 -4.43 -12.12 24.74
C VAL A 325 -3.15 -12.91 24.55
N ARG A 326 -2.17 -12.70 25.42
CA ARG A 326 -0.95 -13.52 25.40
C ARG A 326 -1.19 -14.80 26.21
N ILE A 327 -0.99 -15.96 25.59
CA ILE A 327 -1.03 -17.25 26.29
C ILE A 327 0.18 -17.32 27.23
N PRO A 328 -0.01 -17.52 28.55
CA PRO A 328 1.09 -17.63 29.50
C PRO A 328 1.86 -18.93 29.28
N PRO A 329 3.20 -18.94 29.46
CA PRO A 329 4.02 -20.12 29.23
C PRO A 329 3.74 -21.28 30.20
N HIS A 330 3.16 -21.00 31.37
CA HIS A 330 2.82 -21.99 32.39
C HIS A 330 1.33 -22.38 32.40
N GLY A 331 0.53 -21.94 31.41
CA GLY A 331 -0.91 -22.21 31.40
C GLY A 331 -1.66 -21.58 32.58
N TYR A 332 -2.86 -22.09 32.86
CA TYR A 332 -3.67 -21.75 34.03
C TYR A 332 -3.81 -23.01 34.89
N GLU A 333 -3.58 -22.90 36.21
CA GLU A 333 -3.53 -24.05 37.13
C GLU A 333 -4.80 -24.22 37.98
N GLY A 334 -5.78 -23.32 37.85
CA GLY A 334 -7.05 -23.37 38.59
C GLY A 334 -8.15 -24.20 37.91
N ASP A 335 -9.19 -24.54 38.67
CA ASP A 335 -10.38 -25.17 38.11
C ASP A 335 -11.32 -24.10 37.53
N PRO A 336 -11.57 -24.09 36.21
CA PRO A 336 -12.38 -23.06 35.56
C PRO A 336 -13.88 -23.15 35.93
N SER A 337 -14.32 -24.25 36.53
CA SER A 337 -15.71 -24.41 36.98
C SER A 337 -16.01 -23.65 38.28
N VAL A 338 -14.96 -23.30 39.03
CA VAL A 338 -15.04 -22.62 40.32
C VAL A 338 -14.79 -21.12 40.13
N ASP A 339 -15.84 -20.30 40.29
CA ASP A 339 -15.73 -18.83 40.10
C ASP A 339 -14.67 -18.18 41.03
N ALA A 340 -14.45 -18.73 42.23
CA ALA A 340 -13.41 -18.26 43.15
C ALA A 340 -11.98 -18.43 42.59
N ASP A 341 -11.75 -19.48 41.82
CA ASP A 341 -10.47 -19.74 41.17
C ASP A 341 -10.23 -18.79 39.99
N LEU A 342 -11.29 -18.43 39.26
CA LEU A 342 -11.24 -17.47 38.15
C LEU A 342 -10.95 -16.03 38.63
N THR A 343 -11.39 -15.67 39.83
CA THR A 343 -11.15 -14.33 40.40
C THR A 343 -9.73 -14.13 40.96
N THR A 344 -9.03 -15.23 41.31
CA THR A 344 -7.74 -15.16 41.99
C THR A 344 -6.58 -15.09 40.97
N SER A 345 -5.78 -14.01 41.02
CA SER A 345 -4.64 -13.82 40.12
C SER A 345 -3.44 -14.76 40.38
N GLU A 346 -3.39 -15.44 41.53
CA GLU A 346 -2.26 -16.31 41.91
C GLU A 346 -2.16 -17.57 41.04
N LYS A 347 -3.30 -18.06 40.51
CA LYS A 347 -3.38 -19.28 39.68
C LYS A 347 -3.06 -19.05 38.20
N GLY A 348 -2.61 -17.84 37.85
CA GLY A 348 -2.25 -17.43 36.50
C GLY A 348 -3.32 -16.55 35.84
N LYS A 349 -2.88 -15.70 34.91
CA LYS A 349 -3.77 -14.82 34.14
C LYS A 349 -3.88 -15.34 32.70
N ALA A 350 -5.05 -15.85 32.32
CA ALA A 350 -5.32 -16.34 30.96
C ALA A 350 -6.81 -16.24 30.61
N LEU A 351 -7.13 -16.23 29.32
CA LEU A 351 -8.46 -16.64 28.88
C LEU A 351 -8.49 -18.16 28.86
N VAL A 352 -9.47 -18.76 29.53
CA VAL A 352 -9.57 -20.22 29.67
C VAL A 352 -10.91 -20.73 29.18
N VAL A 353 -10.92 -21.96 28.67
CA VAL A 353 -12.15 -22.67 28.36
C VAL A 353 -12.82 -23.07 29.67
N ARG A 354 -14.07 -22.64 29.88
CA ARG A 354 -14.88 -23.02 31.05
C ARG A 354 -15.68 -24.29 30.78
N GLU A 355 -16.43 -24.28 29.69
CA GLU A 355 -17.33 -25.37 29.34
C GLU A 355 -17.44 -25.49 27.82
N VAL A 356 -17.49 -26.73 27.33
CA VAL A 356 -17.83 -27.05 25.95
C VAL A 356 -19.16 -27.77 25.99
N ASP A 357 -20.15 -27.28 25.24
CA ASP A 357 -21.48 -27.86 25.23
C ASP A 357 -21.40 -29.32 24.73
N ALA A 358 -21.90 -30.25 25.55
CA ALA A 358 -21.86 -31.68 25.28
C ALA A 358 -22.79 -32.10 24.10
N GLN A 359 -23.76 -31.27 23.73
CA GLN A 359 -24.67 -31.53 22.60
C GLN A 359 -24.20 -30.90 21.28
N ASP A 360 -23.54 -29.74 21.35
CA ASP A 360 -22.97 -29.04 20.19
C ASP A 360 -21.50 -28.68 20.48
N SER A 361 -20.57 -29.54 20.06
CA SER A 361 -19.11 -29.35 20.22
C SER A 361 -18.54 -28.10 19.54
N ARG A 362 -19.41 -27.26 18.96
CA ARG A 362 -19.12 -25.97 18.34
C ARG A 362 -19.37 -24.80 19.28
N THR A 363 -20.04 -24.98 20.42
CA THR A 363 -20.31 -23.89 21.37
C THR A 363 -19.39 -24.02 22.58
N VAL A 364 -18.57 -22.99 22.79
CA VAL A 364 -17.53 -22.96 23.83
C VAL A 364 -17.72 -21.71 24.69
N THR A 365 -17.83 -21.90 26.01
CA THR A 365 -17.85 -20.80 26.96
C THR A 365 -16.44 -20.55 27.46
N ILE A 366 -15.98 -19.31 27.33
CA ILE A 366 -14.66 -18.85 27.75
C ILE A 366 -14.79 -17.94 28.98
N ALA A 367 -13.79 -17.98 29.85
CA ALA A 367 -13.73 -17.15 31.05
C ALA A 367 -12.44 -16.35 31.12
N ASN A 368 -12.52 -15.11 31.59
CA ASN A 368 -11.33 -14.30 31.93
C ASN A 368 -10.82 -14.69 33.32
N ALA A 369 -9.77 -15.52 33.38
CA ALA A 369 -9.14 -15.93 34.63
C ALA A 369 -8.05 -14.94 35.05
N GLY A 370 -8.14 -14.43 36.28
CA GLY A 370 -7.15 -13.53 36.88
C GLY A 370 -7.14 -12.10 36.33
N GLY A 371 -8.15 -11.71 35.54
CA GLY A 371 -8.30 -10.35 35.00
C GLY A 371 -7.21 -10.00 33.98
N VAL A 372 -7.14 -10.75 32.89
CA VAL A 372 -6.27 -10.45 31.76
C VAL A 372 -6.82 -9.25 30.99
N SER A 373 -5.94 -8.31 30.66
CA SER A 373 -6.29 -7.21 29.75
C SER A 373 -6.42 -7.74 28.32
N VAL A 374 -7.64 -7.72 27.81
CA VAL A 374 -7.98 -8.08 26.43
C VAL A 374 -7.82 -6.85 25.55
N LYS A 375 -6.97 -6.92 24.52
CA LYS A 375 -6.74 -5.77 23.61
C LYS A 375 -7.93 -5.45 22.70
N ARG A 376 -8.69 -6.49 22.34
CA ARG A 376 -9.80 -6.43 21.38
C ARG A 376 -10.80 -7.53 21.70
N LEU A 377 -12.08 -7.20 21.72
CA LEU A 377 -13.18 -8.16 21.90
C LEU A 377 -13.25 -9.19 20.75
N PRO A 378 -13.72 -10.42 21.02
CA PRO A 378 -13.84 -11.44 19.98
C PRO A 378 -14.88 -11.02 18.94
N LYS A 379 -14.52 -11.13 17.65
CA LYS A 379 -15.43 -10.83 16.53
C LYS A 379 -15.66 -12.05 15.66
N GLU A 380 -16.73 -12.01 14.86
CA GLU A 380 -16.93 -13.00 13.81
C GLU A 380 -15.72 -13.03 12.88
N GLY A 381 -15.27 -14.24 12.57
CA GLY A 381 -14.18 -14.52 11.66
C GLY A 381 -12.80 -14.64 12.31
N ASP A 382 -12.66 -14.30 13.60
CA ASP A 382 -11.39 -14.45 14.33
C ASP A 382 -11.00 -15.93 14.50
N TYR A 383 -9.70 -16.19 14.50
CA TYR A 383 -9.10 -17.52 14.66
C TYR A 383 -8.74 -17.77 16.13
N LEU A 384 -9.02 -18.98 16.61
CA LEU A 384 -8.71 -19.43 17.96
C LEU A 384 -7.39 -20.22 17.96
N PHE A 385 -6.56 -19.99 18.98
CA PHE A 385 -5.24 -20.58 19.15
C PHE A 385 -5.06 -21.07 20.59
N THR A 386 -4.39 -22.20 20.75
CA THR A 386 -4.04 -22.79 22.05
C THR A 386 -2.55 -22.73 22.35
N THR A 387 -1.73 -22.39 21.36
CA THR A 387 -0.27 -22.29 21.51
C THR A 387 0.23 -20.87 21.26
N PRO A 388 1.32 -20.45 21.93
CA PRO A 388 1.93 -19.15 21.68
C PRO A 388 2.57 -19.14 20.29
N THR A 389 2.40 -18.02 19.58
CA THR A 389 2.95 -17.83 18.24
C THR A 389 4.48 -17.85 18.26
N ARG A 390 5.06 -18.74 17.46
CA ARG A 390 6.52 -18.83 17.30
C ARG A 390 6.98 -17.91 16.18
N ILE A 391 8.03 -17.14 16.44
CA ILE A 391 8.61 -16.21 15.47
C ILE A 391 9.91 -16.79 14.94
N ASN A 392 10.02 -16.97 13.63
CA ASN A 392 11.28 -17.30 12.99
C ASN A 392 12.05 -16.01 12.70
N ALA A 393 13.07 -15.73 13.52
CA ALA A 393 13.84 -14.48 13.44
C ALA A 393 14.46 -14.23 12.07
N LEU A 394 14.95 -15.27 11.38
CA LEU A 394 15.59 -15.12 10.07
C LEU A 394 14.57 -14.75 8.98
N ALA A 395 13.43 -15.45 8.94
CA ALA A 395 12.36 -15.15 8.00
C ALA A 395 11.74 -13.78 8.29
N TRP A 396 11.59 -13.42 9.56
CA TRP A 396 11.10 -12.12 10.00
C TRP A 396 12.03 -10.97 9.59
N LEU A 397 13.35 -11.13 9.78
CA LEU A 397 14.34 -10.14 9.32
C LEU A 397 14.33 -10.00 7.80
N ALA A 398 14.28 -11.11 7.05
CA ALA A 398 14.20 -11.07 5.59
C ALA A 398 12.92 -10.36 5.11
N TRP A 399 11.79 -10.64 5.76
CA TRP A 399 10.50 -10.00 5.48
C TRP A 399 10.51 -8.49 5.81
N ALA A 400 11.25 -8.08 6.83
CA ALA A 400 11.40 -6.66 7.19
C ALA A 400 12.28 -5.86 6.22
N VAL A 401 13.32 -6.50 5.65
CA VAL A 401 14.28 -5.85 4.73
C VAL A 401 13.70 -5.67 3.32
N ILE A 402 12.93 -6.64 2.83
CA ILE A 402 12.33 -6.55 1.49
C ILE A 402 11.08 -5.66 1.58
N PRO A 403 11.02 -4.53 0.84
CA PRO A 403 9.87 -3.66 0.88
C PRO A 403 8.61 -4.40 0.44
N ASN A 404 7.59 -4.41 1.29
CA ASN A 404 6.33 -5.05 1.03
C ASN A 404 5.41 -4.07 0.30
N LEU A 405 5.29 -4.25 -1.02
CA LEU A 405 4.48 -3.38 -1.86
C LEU A 405 2.98 -3.65 -1.70
N GLN A 406 2.58 -4.79 -1.13
CA GLN A 406 1.17 -5.11 -0.88
C GLN A 406 0.53 -4.13 0.11
N PHE A 407 1.29 -3.49 1.00
CA PHE A 407 0.75 -2.48 1.93
C PHE A 407 0.25 -1.21 1.20
N PHE A 408 0.74 -0.95 -0.01
CA PHE A 408 0.25 0.17 -0.83
C PHE A 408 -0.90 -0.24 -1.75
N TRP A 409 -1.19 -1.55 -1.85
CA TRP A 409 -2.23 -2.11 -2.68
C TRP A 409 -3.57 -2.14 -1.94
N LEU A 410 -4.32 -1.05 -2.00
CA LEU A 410 -5.57 -0.88 -1.25
C LEU A 410 -6.82 -1.19 -2.07
N VAL A 411 -6.67 -1.86 -3.22
CA VAL A 411 -7.78 -2.17 -4.12
C VAL A 411 -8.82 -3.05 -3.46
N ASP A 412 -8.39 -4.11 -2.76
CA ASP A 412 -9.30 -5.04 -2.09
C ASP A 412 -10.19 -4.35 -1.06
N ALA A 413 -9.64 -3.38 -0.33
CA ALA A 413 -10.39 -2.60 0.65
C ALA A 413 -11.49 -1.77 -0.03
N VAL A 414 -11.14 -1.06 -1.11
CA VAL A 414 -12.09 -0.26 -1.90
C VAL A 414 -13.14 -1.16 -2.58
N ALA A 415 -12.74 -2.31 -3.13
CA ALA A 415 -13.61 -3.21 -3.86
C ALA A 415 -14.62 -3.94 -2.96
N GLN A 416 -14.24 -4.20 -1.70
CA GLN A 416 -15.09 -4.86 -0.68
C GLN A 416 -15.83 -3.86 0.22
N ALA A 417 -15.77 -2.57 -0.08
CA ALA A 417 -16.39 -1.50 0.72
C ALA A 417 -15.90 -1.43 2.18
N HIS A 418 -14.68 -1.92 2.44
CA HIS A 418 -14.04 -1.78 3.74
C HIS A 418 -13.41 -0.38 3.83
N PRO A 419 -13.85 0.48 4.76
CA PRO A 419 -13.32 1.83 4.87
C PRO A 419 -11.83 1.77 5.23
N ILE A 420 -11.01 2.48 4.47
CA ILE A 420 -9.57 2.62 4.74
C ILE A 420 -9.42 3.61 5.90
N PRO A 421 -8.99 3.19 7.11
CA PRO A 421 -8.90 4.08 8.24
C PRO A 421 -7.70 5.03 8.08
N LEU A 422 -7.84 6.30 8.47
CA LEU A 422 -6.73 7.27 8.38
C LEU A 422 -5.51 6.86 9.22
N SER A 423 -5.71 6.12 10.30
CA SER A 423 -4.62 5.54 11.10
C SER A 423 -3.75 4.59 10.28
N TYR A 424 -4.34 3.80 9.39
CA TYR A 424 -3.60 2.95 8.46
C TYR A 424 -2.76 3.77 7.49
N MET A 425 -3.30 4.86 6.95
CA MET A 425 -2.54 5.78 6.09
C MET A 425 -1.35 6.41 6.84
N GLY A 426 -1.54 6.80 8.12
CA GLY A 426 -0.44 7.28 8.96
C GLY A 426 0.66 6.25 9.19
N LEU A 427 0.28 4.99 9.44
CA LEU A 427 1.23 3.87 9.54
C LEU A 427 1.94 3.61 8.21
N LEU A 428 1.23 3.73 7.09
CA LEU A 428 1.79 3.57 5.75
C LEU A 428 2.82 4.66 5.44
N VAL A 429 2.56 5.91 5.81
CA VAL A 429 3.54 7.01 5.72
C VAL A 429 4.77 6.72 6.57
N LEU A 430 4.59 6.28 7.82
CA LEU A 430 5.69 5.92 8.70
C LEU A 430 6.53 4.77 8.12
N TYR A 431 5.86 3.73 7.61
CA TYR A 431 6.49 2.61 6.93
C TYR A 431 7.35 3.08 5.74
N THR A 432 6.80 3.92 4.88
CA THR A 432 7.51 4.52 3.75
C THR A 432 8.73 5.31 4.20
N LEU A 433 8.60 6.16 5.23
CA LEU A 433 9.71 6.96 5.75
C LEU A 433 10.84 6.09 6.30
N VAL A 434 10.51 5.05 7.08
CA VAL A 434 11.51 4.12 7.66
C VAL A 434 12.24 3.37 6.55
N GLN A 435 11.50 2.77 5.60
CA GLN A 435 12.09 2.02 4.48
C GLN A 435 12.93 2.92 3.57
N THR A 436 12.42 4.10 3.22
CA THR A 436 13.13 5.09 2.40
C THR A 436 14.43 5.54 3.09
N THR A 437 14.38 5.81 4.40
CA THR A 437 15.57 6.20 5.17
C THR A 437 16.61 5.07 5.20
N GLY A 438 16.17 3.83 5.41
CA GLY A 438 17.04 2.65 5.35
C GLY A 438 17.71 2.48 3.99
N LEU A 439 16.94 2.56 2.90
CA LEU A 439 17.44 2.47 1.53
C LEU A 439 18.42 3.61 1.18
N LEU A 440 18.14 4.83 1.63
CA LEU A 440 19.04 5.97 1.44
C LEU A 440 20.33 5.84 2.26
N ALA A 441 20.27 5.30 3.47
CA ALA A 441 21.46 4.99 4.26
C ALA A 441 22.34 3.94 3.54
N VAL A 442 21.72 2.91 2.97
CA VAL A 442 22.41 1.92 2.12
C VAL A 442 23.01 2.61 0.89
N ALA A 443 22.26 3.47 0.19
CA ALA A 443 22.76 4.22 -0.96
C ALA A 443 24.00 5.05 -0.62
N VAL A 444 23.96 5.79 0.49
CA VAL A 444 25.10 6.58 0.98
C VAL A 444 26.30 5.68 1.32
N ALA A 445 26.09 4.57 2.02
CA ALA A 445 27.16 3.64 2.37
C ALA A 445 27.81 2.99 1.13
N LEU A 446 27.00 2.59 0.15
CA LEU A 446 27.49 2.00 -1.10
C LEU A 446 28.26 3.01 -1.93
N PHE A 447 27.80 4.26 -1.97
CA PHE A 447 28.44 5.37 -2.65
C PHE A 447 29.76 5.79 -2.00
N GLN A 448 29.85 5.76 -0.66
CA GLN A 448 31.09 6.09 0.06
C GLN A 448 32.24 5.13 -0.27
N LYS A 449 31.92 3.84 -0.43
CA LYS A 449 32.88 2.78 -0.73
C LYS A 449 33.18 2.64 -2.23
N ARG A 450 32.63 3.50 -3.09
CA ARG A 450 32.91 3.50 -4.53
C ARG A 450 34.03 4.50 -4.76
N ASP A 451 35.20 4.02 -5.13
CA ASP A 451 36.26 4.87 -5.65
C ASP A 451 35.73 5.48 -6.94
N VAL A 452 35.47 6.78 -6.88
CA VAL A 452 35.03 7.58 -8.03
C VAL A 452 36.22 8.05 -8.87
N GLY A 453 37.44 7.63 -8.53
CA GLY A 453 38.70 8.02 -9.18
C GLY A 453 38.96 7.32 -10.50
#